data_AF-A0A2S8V5I7-F1
#
_entry.id   AF-A0A2S8V5I7-F1
#
_cell.length_a   1.000
_cell.length_b   1.000
_cell.length_c   1.000
_cell.angle_alpha   90.00
_cell.angle_beta   90.00
_cell.angle_gamma   90.00
#
_symmetry.space_group_name_H-M   'P 1'
#
loop_
_entity.id
_entity.type
_entity.pdbx_description
1 polymer ?
#
loop_
_entity_poly.entity_id
_entity_poly.type
_entity_poly.pdbx_seq_one_letter_code
_entity_poly.pdbx_strand_id
1 'polypeptide(L)'
;MTRKINLTPIPWPIGAASAAAIFALIWLLSKPSVQLFDASRISVISVWTGALAVLCLLYIKRYALALWLHGALAACFWTRIFAGADQERSRAFGPYGLGEQLNWIITDDLFPLFCIATLTSLMLIAASIGGARLYRRAGKAVQ
;
A
#
# COMPACT_ATOMS: atom_id res chain seq x y z
N MET A 1 -30.11 -5.28 8.96
CA MET A 1 -29.81 -5.25 7.51
C MET A 1 -28.37 -5.68 7.29
N THR A 2 -28.10 -6.94 6.97
CA THR A 2 -26.75 -7.45 6.70
C THR A 2 -26.35 -7.04 5.27
N ARG A 3 -25.45 -6.05 5.13
CA ARG A 3 -24.84 -5.71 3.83
C ARG A 3 -24.12 -6.95 3.30
N LYS A 4 -24.66 -7.58 2.24
CA LYS A 4 -23.95 -8.64 1.51
C LYS A 4 -22.71 -8.02 0.88
N ILE A 5 -21.52 -8.39 1.36
CA ILE A 5 -20.25 -8.03 0.72
C ILE A 5 -20.28 -8.66 -0.67
N ASN A 6 -20.14 -7.84 -1.71
CA ASN A 6 -20.12 -8.35 -3.07
C ASN A 6 -18.75 -9.01 -3.34
N LEU A 7 -18.72 -10.33 -3.14
CA LEU A 7 -17.58 -11.20 -3.39
C LEU A 7 -17.48 -11.63 -4.85
N THR A 8 -18.22 -11.00 -5.78
CA THR A 8 -18.14 -11.33 -7.21
C THR A 8 -16.68 -11.42 -7.64
N PRO A 9 -16.26 -12.57 -8.20
CA PRO A 9 -14.89 -12.74 -8.65
C PRO A 9 -14.60 -11.70 -9.72
N ILE A 10 -13.54 -10.94 -9.51
CA ILE A 10 -12.98 -10.10 -10.56
C ILE A 10 -12.00 -10.98 -11.31
N PRO A 11 -12.09 -11.05 -12.65
CA PRO A 11 -11.10 -11.73 -13.46
C PRO A 11 -9.71 -11.25 -13.07
N TRP A 12 -8.81 -12.20 -12.76
CA TRP A 12 -7.45 -11.90 -12.32
C TRP A 12 -6.72 -10.87 -13.22
N PRO A 13 -6.91 -10.82 -14.56
CA PRO A 13 -6.21 -9.85 -15.40
C PRO A 13 -6.66 -8.42 -15.12
N ILE A 14 -7.95 -8.21 -14.80
CA ILE A 14 -8.50 -6.87 -14.52
C ILE A 14 -7.94 -6.34 -13.20
N GLY A 15 -7.89 -7.20 -12.17
CA GLY A 15 -7.27 -6.85 -10.89
C GLY A 15 -5.78 -6.51 -11.04
N ALA A 16 -5.03 -7.36 -11.75
CA ALA A 16 -3.60 -7.16 -12.00
C ALA A 16 -3.31 -5.90 -12.84
N ALA A 17 -4.06 -5.66 -13.92
CA ALA A 17 -3.91 -4.47 -14.75
C ALA A 17 -4.22 -3.19 -13.97
N SER A 18 -5.26 -3.20 -13.12
CA SER A 18 -5.60 -2.05 -12.26
C SER A 18 -4.49 -1.77 -11.24
N ALA A 19 -3.94 -2.82 -10.62
CA ALA A 19 -2.81 -2.70 -9.70
C ALA A 19 -1.56 -2.15 -10.39
N ALA A 20 -1.23 -2.66 -11.58
CA ALA A 20 -0.11 -2.18 -12.38
C ALA A 20 -0.29 -0.72 -12.82
N ALA A 21 -1.50 -0.32 -13.20
CA ALA A 21 -1.80 1.06 -13.60
C ALA A 21 -1.64 2.03 -12.42
N ILE A 22 -2.14 1.68 -11.23
CA ILE A 22 -1.95 2.50 -10.02
C ILE A 22 -0.47 2.58 -9.65
N PHE A 23 0.26 1.46 -9.70
CA PHE A 23 1.69 1.44 -9.45
C PHE A 23 2.45 2.35 -10.42
N ALA A 24 2.19 2.21 -11.72
CA ALA A 24 2.82 3.02 -12.75
C ALA A 24 2.49 4.51 -12.60
N LEU A 25 1.24 4.85 -12.26
CA LEU A 25 0.82 6.23 -12.01
C LEU A 25 1.58 6.84 -10.83
N ILE A 26 1.61 6.15 -9.68
CA ILE A 26 2.32 6.61 -8.49
C ILE A 26 3.82 6.74 -8.77
N TRP A 27 4.40 5.78 -9.49
CA TRP A 27 5.80 5.81 -9.92
C TRP A 27 6.10 7.02 -10.80
N LEU A 28 5.28 7.28 -11.83
CA LEU A 28 5.44 8.42 -12.73
C LEU A 28 5.35 9.75 -11.99
N LEU A 29 4.42 9.87 -11.05
CA LEU A 29 4.25 11.08 -10.25
C LEU A 29 5.36 11.26 -9.19
N SER A 30 6.05 10.17 -8.82
CA SER A 30 7.17 10.18 -7.89
C SER A 30 8.52 10.53 -8.54
N LYS A 31 8.54 10.81 -9.85
CA LYS A 31 9.78 11.18 -10.54
C LYS A 31 10.39 12.47 -9.98
N PRO A 32 11.75 12.58 -9.97
CA PRO A 32 12.45 13.74 -9.43
C PRO A 32 12.13 15.07 -10.13
N SER A 33 11.65 15.05 -11.36
CA SER A 33 11.19 16.25 -12.09
C SER A 33 9.77 16.70 -11.74
N VAL A 34 9.01 15.91 -10.98
CA VAL A 34 7.58 16.13 -10.71
C VAL A 34 7.29 16.40 -9.23
N GLN A 35 8.20 16.07 -8.30
CA GLN A 35 8.23 16.34 -6.83
C GLN A 35 6.89 16.54 -6.08
N LEU A 36 5.79 15.96 -6.55
CA LEU A 36 4.50 15.91 -5.86
C LEU A 36 4.57 14.98 -4.65
N PHE A 37 5.56 14.07 -4.64
CA PHE A 37 5.73 13.00 -3.66
C PHE A 37 7.08 13.06 -2.92
N ASP A 38 7.46 14.25 -2.46
CA ASP A 38 8.56 14.43 -1.49
C ASP A 38 8.11 13.96 -0.11
N ALA A 39 8.76 12.92 0.42
CA ALA A 39 8.29 12.19 1.59
C ALA A 39 8.30 13.02 2.89
N SER A 40 9.05 14.13 2.92
CA SER A 40 9.06 15.13 3.99
C SER A 40 7.78 16.01 4.01
N ARG A 41 6.98 15.98 2.94
CA ARG A 41 5.83 16.89 2.79
C ARG A 41 4.55 16.25 3.29
N ILE A 42 3.84 16.99 4.14
CA ILE A 42 2.49 16.65 4.62
C ILE A 42 1.52 16.31 3.46
N SER A 43 1.69 16.95 2.30
CA SER A 43 0.90 16.66 1.09
C SER A 43 0.95 15.19 0.68
N VAL A 44 2.08 14.52 0.89
CA VAL A 44 2.26 13.10 0.59
C VAL A 44 1.42 12.25 1.53
N ILE A 45 1.47 12.55 2.83
CA ILE A 45 0.64 11.89 3.84
C ILE A 45 -0.85 12.06 3.50
N SER A 46 -1.29 13.25 3.07
CA SER A 46 -2.68 13.50 2.69
C SER A 46 -3.12 12.69 1.47
N VAL A 47 -2.29 12.61 0.42
CA VAL A 47 -2.59 11.80 -0.78
C VAL A 47 -2.72 10.32 -0.42
N TRP A 48 -1.79 9.80 0.38
CA TRP A 48 -1.78 8.42 0.84
C TRP A 48 -2.98 8.09 1.73
N THR A 49 -3.34 9.00 2.64
CA THR A 49 -4.53 8.86 3.48
C THR A 49 -5.80 8.89 2.63
N GLY A 50 -5.87 9.76 1.62
CA GLY A 50 -6.96 9.78 0.65
C GLY A 50 -7.09 8.48 -0.13
N ALA A 51 -5.97 7.90 -0.58
CA ALA A 51 -5.95 6.60 -1.25
C ALA A 51 -6.45 5.46 -0.34
N LEU A 52 -6.07 5.47 0.93
CA LEU A 52 -6.57 4.53 1.95
C LEU A 52 -8.09 4.71 2.20
N ALA A 53 -8.59 5.93 2.22
CA ALA A 53 -10.02 6.19 2.35
C ALA A 53 -10.82 5.64 1.16
N VAL A 54 -10.31 5.80 -0.06
CA VAL A 54 -10.90 5.21 -1.28
C VAL A 54 -10.86 3.68 -1.21
N LEU A 55 -9.75 3.09 -0.76
CA LEU A 55 -9.65 1.65 -0.53
C LEU A 55 -10.72 1.14 0.44
N CYS A 56 -10.96 1.84 1.55
CA CYS A 56 -12.01 1.49 2.51
C CYS A 56 -13.40 1.44 1.84
N LEU A 57 -13.72 2.40 0.97
CA LEU A 57 -14.96 2.39 0.20
C LEU A 57 -15.01 1.21 -0.79
N LEU A 58 -13.89 0.89 -1.43
CA LEU A 58 -13.77 -0.25 -2.33
C LEU A 58 -13.92 -1.59 -1.59
N TYR A 59 -13.41 -1.72 -0.37
CA TYR A 59 -13.58 -2.93 0.44
C TYR A 59 -15.06 -3.24 0.71
N ILE A 60 -15.90 -2.22 0.83
CA ILE A 60 -17.35 -2.38 1.00
C ILE A 60 -18.02 -2.84 -0.31
N LYS A 61 -17.58 -2.29 -1.45
CA LYS A 61 -18.25 -2.45 -2.75
C LYS A 61 -17.73 -3.62 -3.59
N ARG A 62 -16.42 -3.82 -3.62
CA ARG A 62 -15.66 -4.75 -4.48
C ARG A 62 -14.41 -5.24 -3.75
N TYR A 63 -14.62 -6.17 -2.83
CA TYR A 63 -13.57 -6.69 -1.95
C TYR A 63 -12.33 -7.22 -2.70
N ALA A 64 -12.51 -7.97 -3.78
CA ALA A 64 -11.41 -8.51 -4.58
C ALA A 64 -10.57 -7.40 -5.24
N LEU A 65 -11.21 -6.36 -5.79
CA LEU A 65 -10.49 -5.21 -6.39
C LEU A 65 -9.69 -4.46 -5.33
N ALA A 66 -10.33 -4.26 -4.17
CA ALA A 66 -9.71 -3.56 -3.06
C ALA A 66 -8.42 -4.26 -2.61
N LEU A 67 -8.39 -5.60 -2.54
CA LEU A 67 -7.17 -6.34 -2.22
C LEU A 67 -6.04 -6.11 -3.24
N TRP A 68 -6.34 -6.15 -4.54
CA TRP A 68 -5.35 -5.88 -5.59
C TRP A 68 -4.77 -4.47 -5.47
N LEU A 69 -5.64 -3.47 -5.32
CA LEU A 69 -5.22 -2.07 -5.20
C LEU A 69 -4.49 -1.79 -3.89
N HIS A 70 -4.87 -2.45 -2.80
CA HIS A 70 -4.20 -2.36 -1.51
C HIS A 70 -2.79 -2.95 -1.56
N GLY A 71 -2.62 -4.09 -2.24
CA GLY A 71 -1.30 -4.65 -2.52
C GLY A 71 -0.41 -3.69 -3.33
N ALA A 72 -0.95 -3.10 -4.39
CA ALA A 72 -0.22 -2.10 -5.19
C ALA A 72 0.19 -0.88 -4.37
N LEU A 73 -0.74 -0.34 -3.58
CA LEU A 73 -0.46 0.81 -2.70
C LEU A 73 0.60 0.49 -1.65
N ALA A 74 0.51 -0.68 -0.99
CA ALA A 74 1.52 -1.15 -0.05
C ALA A 74 2.90 -1.25 -0.69
N ALA A 75 3.00 -1.83 -1.89
CA ALA A 75 4.25 -1.90 -2.64
C ALA A 75 4.79 -0.49 -2.92
N CYS A 76 3.95 0.44 -3.40
CA CYS A 76 4.38 1.81 -3.68
C CYS A 76 4.89 2.55 -2.44
N PHE A 77 4.26 2.38 -1.27
CA PHE A 77 4.75 2.96 0.00
C PHE A 77 6.18 2.51 0.31
N TRP A 78 6.41 1.19 0.28
CA TRP A 78 7.73 0.63 0.57
C TRP A 78 8.77 1.04 -0.48
N THR A 79 8.42 0.99 -1.76
CA THR A 79 9.33 1.43 -2.83
C THR A 79 9.73 2.89 -2.66
N ARG A 80 8.82 3.77 -2.21
CA ARG A 80 9.15 5.17 -1.98
C ARG A 80 10.08 5.38 -0.78
N ILE A 81 9.83 4.66 0.33
CA ILE A 81 10.70 4.68 1.52
C ILE A 81 12.11 4.20 1.14
N PHE A 82 12.20 3.07 0.41
CA PHE A 82 13.50 2.55 -0.03
C PHE A 82 14.19 3.45 -1.05
N ALA A 83 13.46 4.10 -1.96
CA ALA A 83 14.05 5.06 -2.90
C ALA A 83 14.63 6.30 -2.18
N GLY A 84 13.98 6.77 -1.10
CA GLY A 84 14.56 7.80 -0.22
C GLY A 84 15.83 7.29 0.46
N ALA A 85 15.77 6.08 1.03
CA ALA A 85 16.92 5.47 1.71
C ALA A 85 18.10 5.24 0.78
N ASP A 86 17.86 4.90 -0.49
CA ASP A 86 18.90 4.64 -1.48
C ASP A 86 19.60 5.93 -1.95
N GLN A 87 18.86 7.03 -2.11
CA GLN A 87 19.44 8.35 -2.36
C GLN A 87 20.36 8.78 -1.22
N GLU A 88 19.97 8.56 0.04
CA GLU A 88 20.79 8.95 1.18
C GLU A 88 21.97 8.00 1.40
N ARG A 89 21.80 6.70 1.14
CA ARG A 89 22.90 5.72 1.11
C ARG A 89 23.93 6.02 0.02
N SER A 90 23.51 6.61 -1.10
CA SER A 90 24.44 7.07 -2.13
C SER A 90 25.24 8.31 -1.70
N ARG A 91 24.72 9.09 -0.74
CA ARG A 91 25.38 10.28 -0.16
C ARG A 91 26.33 9.92 0.99
N ALA A 92 25.98 8.89 1.76
CA ALA A 92 26.78 8.43 2.88
C ALA A 92 27.47 7.10 2.53
N PHE A 93 28.77 7.18 2.24
CA PHE A 93 29.61 6.03 1.86
C PHE A 93 29.62 4.93 2.96
N GLY A 94 28.75 3.91 2.85
CA GLY A 94 28.85 2.69 3.67
C GLY A 94 27.60 1.79 3.72
N PRO A 95 27.76 0.51 4.07
CA PRO A 95 26.64 -0.36 4.39
C PRO A 95 26.08 -0.02 5.77
N TYR A 96 24.87 0.55 5.80
CA TYR A 96 24.15 0.77 7.05
C TYR A 96 23.60 -0.53 7.64
N GLY A 97 23.78 -0.72 8.94
CA GLY A 97 23.07 -1.75 9.70
C GLY A 97 21.57 -1.45 9.78
N LEU A 98 20.75 -2.47 10.05
CA LEU A 98 19.29 -2.34 10.22
C LEU A 98 18.90 -1.27 11.26
N GLY A 99 19.69 -1.12 12.32
CA GLY A 99 19.47 -0.09 13.35
C GLY A 99 19.71 1.32 12.85
N GLU A 100 20.70 1.53 11.98
CA GLU A 100 21.01 2.84 11.41
C GLU A 100 20.01 3.23 10.32
N GLN A 101 19.52 2.25 9.54
CA GLN A 101 18.40 2.46 8.61
C GLN A 101 17.12 2.89 9.34
N LEU A 102 16.81 2.26 10.48
CA LEU A 102 15.66 2.64 11.31
C LEU A 102 15.85 4.01 11.96
N ASN A 103 17.04 4.30 12.49
CA ASN A 103 17.34 5.59 13.08
C ASN A 103 17.19 6.71 12.05
N TRP A 104 17.63 6.49 10.81
CA TRP A 104 17.47 7.42 9.69
C TRP A 104 16.00 7.66 9.33
N ILE A 105 15.20 6.60 9.20
CA ILE A 105 13.74 6.72 8.97
C ILE A 105 13.07 7.57 10.07
N ILE A 106 13.54 7.44 11.31
CA ILE A 106 13.02 8.18 12.46
C ILE A 106 13.47 9.65 12.46
N THR A 107 14.69 9.94 12.00
CA THR A 107 15.29 11.28 12.07
C THR A 107 14.93 12.20 10.90
N ASP A 108 14.68 11.66 9.70
CA ASP A 108 14.40 12.46 8.48
C ASP A 108 12.90 12.65 8.19
N ASP A 109 12.05 12.75 9.21
CA ASP A 109 10.59 12.94 9.08
C ASP A 109 9.85 11.86 8.24
N LEU A 110 10.50 10.73 7.95
CA LEU A 110 9.92 9.60 7.21
C LEU A 110 9.10 8.65 8.09
N PHE A 111 9.20 8.81 9.41
CA PHE A 111 8.52 7.97 10.40
C PHE A 111 7.01 7.87 10.17
N PRO A 112 6.26 8.95 9.90
CA PRO A 112 4.82 8.85 9.63
C PRO A 112 4.53 8.00 8.39
N LEU A 113 5.33 8.15 7.33
CA LEU A 113 5.17 7.37 6.10
C LEU A 113 5.48 5.89 6.34
N PHE A 114 6.50 5.59 7.14
CA PHE A 114 6.84 4.24 7.58
C PHE A 114 5.72 3.60 8.41
N CYS A 115 5.15 4.34 9.37
CA CYS A 115 4.00 3.88 10.15
C CYS A 115 2.81 3.56 9.25
N ILE A 116 2.49 4.43 8.29
CA ILE A 116 1.39 4.21 7.34
C ILE A 116 1.68 2.99 6.46
N ALA A 117 2.89 2.84 5.93
CA ALA A 117 3.29 1.69 5.12
C ALA A 117 3.15 0.37 5.89
N THR A 118 3.59 0.36 7.15
CA THR A 118 3.52 -0.79 8.04
C THR A 118 2.07 -1.14 8.37
N LEU A 119 1.26 -0.16 8.78
CA LEU A 119 -0.16 -0.35 9.06
C LEU A 119 -0.93 -0.86 7.84
N THR A 120 -0.67 -0.28 6.66
CA THR A 120 -1.25 -0.70 5.38
C THR A 120 -0.89 -2.17 5.10
N SER A 121 0.37 -2.56 5.29
CA SER A 121 0.82 -3.94 5.09
C SER A 121 0.15 -4.92 6.06
N LEU A 122 0.04 -4.56 7.34
CA LEU A 122 -0.65 -5.36 8.35
C LEU A 122 -2.15 -5.49 8.06
N MET A 123 -2.80 -4.41 7.61
CA MET A 123 -4.20 -4.44 7.20
C MET A 123 -4.43 -5.30 5.97
N LEU A 124 -3.50 -5.29 5.00
CA LEU A 124 -3.55 -6.17 3.84
C LEU A 124 -3.47 -7.65 4.25
N ILE A 125 -2.59 -8.00 5.18
CA ILE A 125 -2.49 -9.36 5.73
C ILE A 125 -3.80 -9.74 6.45
N ALA A 126 -4.28 -8.87 7.33
CA ALA A 126 -5.52 -9.11 8.08
C ALA A 126 -6.73 -9.27 7.14
N ALA A 127 -6.82 -8.43 6.10
CA ALA A 127 -7.83 -8.55 5.06
C ALA A 127 -7.71 -9.90 4.36
N SER A 128 -6.53 -10.28 3.88
CA SER A 128 -6.30 -11.53 3.16
C SER A 128 -6.71 -12.77 3.99
N ILE A 129 -6.36 -12.79 5.28
CA ILE A 129 -6.78 -13.85 6.21
C ILE A 129 -8.31 -13.85 6.40
N GLY A 130 -8.91 -12.68 6.59
CA GLY A 130 -10.37 -12.52 6.72
C GLY A 130 -11.13 -13.01 5.48
N GLY A 131 -10.64 -12.66 4.28
CA GLY A 131 -11.19 -13.10 3.00
C GLY A 131 -11.12 -14.62 2.84
N ALA A 132 -9.97 -15.23 3.15
CA ALA A 132 -9.81 -16.69 3.10
C ALA A 132 -10.76 -17.42 4.07
N ARG A 133 -10.96 -16.89 5.27
CA ARG A 133 -11.92 -17.45 6.25
C ARG A 133 -13.37 -17.34 5.78
N LEU A 134 -13.76 -16.21 5.18
CA LEU A 134 -15.10 -16.01 4.63
C LEU A 134 -15.38 -16.95 3.45
N TYR A 135 -14.41 -17.12 2.54
CA TYR A 135 -14.54 -18.04 1.41
C TYR A 135 -14.71 -19.49 1.87
N ARG A 136 -13.92 -19.94 2.86
CA ARG A 136 -14.07 -21.29 3.44
C ARG A 136 -15.45 -21.50 4.08
N ARG A 137 -16.02 -20.50 4.75
CA ARG A 137 -17.37 -20.60 5.34
C ARG A 137 -18.45 -20.67 4.26
N ALA A 138 -18.34 -19.88 3.21
CA ALA A 138 -19.27 -19.93 2.08
C ALA A 138 -19.24 -21.29 1.37
N GLY A 139 -18.06 -21.89 1.18
CA GLY A 139 -17.92 -23.23 0.60
C GLY A 139 -18.53 -24.35 1.46
N LYS A 140 -18.49 -24.22 2.80
CA LYS A 140 -19.13 -25.18 3.72
C LYS A 140 -20.64 -25.03 3.81
N ALA A 141 -21.19 -23.85 3.53
CA ALA A 141 -22.64 -23.63 3.57
C ALA A 141 -23.39 -24.12 2.31
N VAL A 142 -22.65 -24.60 1.32
CA VAL A 142 -23.16 -25.12 0.04
C VAL A 142 -23.08 -26.66 -0.02
N GLN A 143 -22.39 -27.30 0.94
CA GLN A 143 -22.41 -28.74 1.16
C GLN A 143 -23.50 -29.11 2.17
#